data_AF-A0AAD6IS53-F1
#
_entry.id   AF-A0AAD6IS53-F1
#
_cell.length_a   1.000
_cell.length_b   1.000
_cell.length_c   1.000
_cell.angle_alpha   90.00
_cell.angle_beta   90.00
_cell.angle_gamma   90.00
#
_symmetry.space_group_name_H-M   'P 1'
#
loop_
_entity.id
_entity.type
_entity.pdbx_description
1 polymer ?
#
loop_
_entity_poly.entity_id
_entity_poly.type
_entity_poly.pdbx_seq_one_letter_code
_entity_poly.pdbx_strand_id
1 'polypeptide(L)'
;MRALADLASATKPTVSIAYEALSWGTNHSTWESALDLVNSVNRPNFGLCMDTFHEATKIWGDPSSPSGKQMYAEERLRDSLRRFVRDCPLEKLFYVQLSDGERFDPPYSVTHPWAVPGEAKEFTWSRHARPFPFESEFGGYLPIGEIARAWIVEMGFKGWVSMEVFDRRLRDGSVSVETAARRGLSLGGRFRLRWRRSRGFELLGGREELVVNLLILR
;
A
#
# COMPACT_ATOMS: atom_id res chain seq x y z
N MET A 1 -14.36 0.54 -17.38
CA MET A 1 -14.14 -0.50 -16.34
C MET A 1 -14.97 -1.76 -16.55
N ARG A 2 -16.31 -1.72 -16.72
CA ARG A 2 -17.13 -2.94 -16.96
C ARG A 2 -16.64 -3.81 -18.12
N ALA A 3 -16.44 -3.22 -19.30
CA ALA A 3 -15.92 -3.94 -20.47
C ALA A 3 -14.54 -4.58 -20.23
N LEU A 4 -13.66 -3.95 -19.44
CA LEU A 4 -12.36 -4.51 -19.07
C LEU A 4 -12.52 -5.73 -18.17
N ALA A 5 -13.41 -5.65 -17.17
CA ALA A 5 -13.73 -6.78 -16.30
C ALA A 5 -14.37 -7.94 -17.08
N ASP A 6 -15.28 -7.65 -18.00
CA ASP A 6 -15.90 -8.65 -18.87
C ASP A 6 -14.84 -9.35 -19.73
N LEU A 7 -13.93 -8.58 -20.35
CA LEU A 7 -12.81 -9.13 -21.13
C LEU A 7 -11.87 -10.00 -20.28
N ALA A 8 -11.49 -9.53 -19.08
CA ALA A 8 -10.63 -10.27 -18.16
C ALA A 8 -11.29 -11.56 -17.65
N SER A 9 -12.62 -11.59 -17.56
CA SER A 9 -13.37 -12.78 -17.18
C SER A 9 -13.55 -13.81 -18.28
N ALA A 10 -13.33 -13.42 -19.54
CA ALA A 10 -13.48 -14.31 -20.70
C ALA A 10 -12.33 -15.33 -20.84
N THR A 11 -11.20 -15.12 -20.16
CA THR A 11 -10.06 -16.04 -20.17
C THR A 11 -10.22 -17.17 -19.15
N LYS A 12 -9.50 -18.27 -19.36
CA LYS A 12 -9.34 -19.36 -18.38
C LYS A 12 -7.85 -19.54 -18.04
N PRO A 13 -7.41 -19.34 -16.78
CA PRO A 13 -8.21 -18.89 -15.63
C PRO A 13 -8.73 -17.45 -15.80
N THR A 14 -9.79 -17.12 -15.05
CA THR A 14 -10.33 -15.75 -14.97
C THR A 14 -9.25 -14.82 -14.43
N VAL A 15 -9.05 -13.69 -15.08
CA VAL A 15 -8.18 -12.62 -14.59
C VAL A 15 -9.00 -11.66 -13.74
N SER A 16 -8.54 -11.46 -12.49
CA SER A 16 -9.08 -10.44 -11.59
C SER A 16 -8.39 -9.11 -11.81
N ILE A 17 -9.13 -8.02 -11.67
CA ILE A 17 -8.64 -6.65 -11.74
C ILE A 17 -8.75 -6.04 -10.35
N ALA A 18 -7.66 -5.49 -9.85
CA ALA A 18 -7.63 -4.73 -8.61
C ALA A 18 -7.43 -3.25 -8.95
N TYR A 19 -8.37 -2.41 -8.54
CA TYR A 19 -8.31 -0.96 -8.74
C TYR A 19 -7.59 -0.30 -7.57
N GLU A 20 -6.56 0.48 -7.87
CA GLU A 20 -5.77 1.23 -6.90
C GLU A 20 -6.12 2.73 -6.99
N ALA A 21 -6.55 3.31 -5.87
CA ALA A 21 -6.75 4.74 -5.77
C ALA A 21 -5.48 5.42 -5.25
N LEU A 22 -4.81 6.15 -6.13
CA LEU A 22 -3.64 6.93 -5.78
C LEU A 22 -4.06 8.14 -4.92
N SER A 23 -3.27 8.52 -3.92
CA SER A 23 -3.60 9.64 -3.01
C SER A 23 -3.74 11.00 -3.71
N TRP A 24 -3.11 11.14 -4.87
CA TRP A 24 -3.21 12.29 -5.78
C TRP A 24 -4.17 12.08 -6.97
N GLY A 25 -4.97 11.00 -6.96
CA GLY A 25 -5.93 10.72 -8.01
C GLY A 25 -6.99 11.82 -8.14
N THR A 26 -7.28 12.24 -9.38
CA THR A 26 -8.24 13.32 -9.67
C THR A 26 -9.66 12.97 -9.27
N ASN A 27 -10.09 11.72 -9.54
CA ASN A 27 -11.48 11.29 -9.37
C ASN A 27 -11.69 10.42 -8.12
N HIS A 28 -10.72 9.55 -7.83
CA HIS A 28 -10.74 8.64 -6.68
C HIS A 28 -9.38 8.66 -6.03
N SER A 29 -9.34 9.04 -4.76
CA SER A 29 -8.10 9.18 -3.98
C SER A 29 -8.23 8.73 -2.54
N THR A 30 -9.35 8.09 -2.20
CA THR A 30 -9.61 7.47 -0.90
C THR A 30 -10.21 6.09 -1.13
N TRP A 31 -10.10 5.19 -0.15
CA TRP A 31 -10.65 3.84 -0.26
C TRP A 31 -12.18 3.84 -0.45
N GLU A 32 -12.89 4.80 0.12
CA GLU A 32 -14.35 4.91 -0.02
C GLU A 32 -14.73 5.22 -1.47
N SER A 33 -14.09 6.24 -2.05
CA SER A 33 -14.33 6.59 -3.46
C SER A 33 -13.91 5.47 -4.41
N ALA A 34 -12.87 4.70 -4.07
CA ALA A 34 -12.46 3.51 -4.80
C ALA A 34 -13.50 2.38 -4.70
N LEU A 35 -14.05 2.16 -3.50
CA LEU A 35 -15.08 1.16 -3.25
C LEU A 35 -16.38 1.50 -3.99
N ASP A 36 -16.78 2.77 -4.03
CA ASP A 36 -17.92 3.24 -4.82
C ASP A 36 -17.73 2.92 -6.30
N LEU A 37 -16.53 3.18 -6.85
CA LEU A 37 -16.20 2.80 -8.21
C LEU A 37 -16.30 1.29 -8.41
N VAL A 38 -15.67 0.48 -7.55
CA VAL A 38 -15.69 -1.00 -7.62
C VAL A 38 -17.14 -1.52 -7.59
N ASN A 39 -17.97 -0.97 -6.71
CA ASN A 39 -19.38 -1.34 -6.60
C ASN A 39 -20.16 -0.94 -7.86
N SER A 40 -19.89 0.22 -8.44
CA SER A 40 -20.51 0.67 -9.69
C SER A 40 -20.13 -0.21 -10.90
N VAL A 41 -18.91 -0.76 -10.91
CA VAL A 41 -18.48 -1.72 -11.93
C VAL A 41 -19.29 -3.01 -11.82
N ASN A 42 -19.60 -3.44 -10.60
CA ASN A 42 -20.47 -4.59 -10.31
C ASN A 42 -20.07 -5.85 -11.10
N ARG A 43 -18.82 -6.28 -10.91
CA ARG A 43 -18.29 -7.54 -11.44
C ARG A 43 -17.54 -8.30 -10.35
N PRO A 44 -17.67 -9.64 -10.29
CA PRO A 44 -17.02 -10.44 -9.25
C PRO A 44 -15.50 -10.52 -9.41
N ASN A 45 -14.96 -10.25 -10.60
CA ASN A 45 -13.52 -10.21 -10.87
C ASN A 45 -12.94 -8.78 -10.84
N PHE A 46 -13.64 -7.81 -10.25
CA PHE A 46 -13.16 -6.44 -10.09
C PHE A 46 -13.23 -6.03 -8.61
N GLY A 47 -12.08 -5.71 -8.03
CA GLY A 47 -11.93 -5.41 -6.60
C GLY A 47 -10.93 -4.28 -6.35
N LEU A 48 -10.53 -4.14 -5.09
CA LEU A 48 -9.63 -3.11 -4.58
C LEU A 48 -8.19 -3.63 -4.49
N CYS A 49 -7.28 -2.75 -4.86
CA CYS A 49 -5.88 -2.79 -4.47
C CYS A 49 -5.66 -1.72 -3.41
N MET A 50 -5.28 -2.12 -2.20
CA MET A 50 -5.04 -1.21 -1.09
C MET A 50 -3.55 -1.04 -0.84
N ASP A 51 -3.05 0.17 -1.01
CA ASP A 51 -1.65 0.50 -0.76
C ASP A 51 -1.49 1.42 0.45
N THR A 52 -0.60 1.05 1.37
CA THR A 52 -0.42 1.76 2.63
C THR A 52 0.13 3.17 2.46
N PHE A 53 0.97 3.42 1.45
CA PHE A 53 1.48 4.75 1.15
C PHE A 53 0.36 5.67 0.67
N HIS A 54 -0.54 5.19 -0.19
CA HIS A 54 -1.66 6.03 -0.65
C HIS A 54 -2.64 6.36 0.47
N GLU A 55 -3.01 5.40 1.32
CA GLU A 55 -3.85 5.69 2.49
C GLU A 55 -3.13 6.69 3.43
N ALA A 56 -1.89 6.39 3.81
CA ALA A 56 -1.14 7.22 4.75
C ALA A 56 -0.90 8.64 4.23
N THR A 57 -0.47 8.81 2.98
CA THR A 57 -0.22 10.15 2.41
C THR A 57 -1.50 10.94 2.16
N LYS A 58 -2.64 10.25 2.00
CA LYS A 58 -3.92 10.94 1.84
C LYS A 58 -4.41 11.60 3.13
N ILE A 59 -4.29 10.90 4.26
CA ILE A 59 -4.98 11.33 5.51
C ILE A 59 -4.07 11.56 6.71
N TRP A 60 -2.80 11.16 6.65
CA TRP A 60 -1.88 11.21 7.80
C TRP A 60 -0.59 11.97 7.49
N GLY A 61 0.14 11.60 6.45
CA GLY A 61 1.44 12.18 6.09
C GLY A 61 1.31 13.46 5.27
N ASP A 62 2.23 14.39 5.47
CA ASP A 62 2.37 15.59 4.64
C ASP A 62 3.86 15.90 4.42
N PRO A 63 4.38 15.77 3.18
CA PRO A 63 5.80 16.01 2.92
C PRO A 63 6.16 17.49 3.00
N SER A 64 5.19 18.41 2.95
CA SER A 64 5.41 19.86 3.10
C SER A 64 5.34 20.33 4.55
N SER A 65 4.87 19.48 5.46
CA SER A 65 4.73 19.84 6.87
C SER A 65 6.06 19.67 7.61
N PRO A 66 6.50 20.65 8.42
CA PRO A 66 7.66 20.47 9.30
C PRO A 66 7.48 19.32 10.30
N SER A 67 6.26 18.90 10.65
CA SER A 67 6.05 17.71 11.49
C SER A 67 6.06 16.41 10.69
N GLY A 68 6.00 16.47 9.36
CA GLY A 68 5.71 15.35 8.47
C GLY A 68 4.24 14.90 8.48
N LYS A 69 3.39 15.52 9.30
CA LYS A 69 1.99 15.10 9.48
C LYS A 69 1.01 16.17 9.06
N GLN A 70 -0.14 15.72 8.59
CA GLN A 70 -1.34 16.55 8.44
C GLN A 70 -1.93 16.92 9.81
N MET A 71 -2.78 17.93 9.83
CA MET A 71 -3.53 18.30 11.04
C MET A 71 -4.49 17.16 11.41
N TYR A 72 -4.58 16.85 12.72
CA TYR A 72 -5.41 15.76 13.26
C TYR A 72 -5.13 14.37 12.64
N ALA A 73 -3.91 14.15 12.13
CA ALA A 73 -3.51 12.93 11.42
C ALA A 73 -3.91 11.63 12.15
N GLU A 74 -3.65 11.53 13.45
CA GLU A 74 -3.93 10.32 14.24
C GLU A 74 -5.43 10.03 14.35
N GLU A 75 -6.25 11.06 14.53
CA GLU A 75 -7.71 10.92 14.61
C GLU A 75 -8.30 10.52 13.26
N ARG A 76 -7.88 11.22 12.19
CA ARG A 76 -8.36 10.94 10.83
C ARG A 76 -8.00 9.53 10.38
N LEU A 77 -6.79 9.07 10.65
CA LEU A 77 -6.38 7.70 10.35
C LEU A 77 -7.22 6.69 11.12
N ARG A 78 -7.31 6.85 12.45
CA ARG A 78 -8.08 5.95 13.31
C ARG A 78 -9.54 5.84 12.85
N ASP A 79 -10.16 6.94 12.49
CA ASP A 79 -11.55 6.95 12.04
C ASP A 79 -11.70 6.39 10.63
N SER A 80 -10.73 6.58 9.73
CA SER A 80 -10.71 5.90 8.42
C SER A 80 -10.61 4.39 8.57
N LEU A 81 -9.66 3.89 9.38
CA LEU A 81 -9.45 2.45 9.56
C LEU A 81 -10.65 1.77 10.22
N ARG A 82 -11.29 2.42 11.21
CA ARG A 82 -12.53 1.92 11.81
C ARG A 82 -13.67 1.78 10.80
N ARG A 83 -13.83 2.76 9.91
CA ARG A 83 -14.83 2.71 8.84
C ARG A 83 -14.47 1.67 7.79
N PHE A 84 -13.19 1.53 7.44
CA PHE A 84 -12.74 0.48 6.52
C PHE A 84 -13.12 -0.90 7.04
N VAL A 85 -12.78 -1.21 8.30
CA VAL A 85 -13.07 -2.51 8.93
C VAL A 85 -14.58 -2.78 9.02
N ARG A 86 -15.38 -1.74 9.25
CA ARG A 86 -16.83 -1.86 9.37
C ARG A 86 -17.55 -1.99 8.02
N ASP A 87 -17.12 -1.22 7.02
CA ASP A 87 -17.93 -0.93 5.82
C ASP A 87 -17.34 -1.55 4.53
N CYS A 88 -16.05 -1.84 4.47
CA CYS A 88 -15.45 -2.44 3.27
C CYS A 88 -15.73 -3.96 3.25
N PRO A 89 -16.43 -4.50 2.23
CA PRO A 89 -16.63 -5.95 2.15
C PRO A 89 -15.30 -6.65 1.87
N LEU A 90 -14.99 -7.71 2.63
CA LEU A 90 -13.73 -8.43 2.49
C LEU A 90 -13.54 -9.02 1.08
N GLU A 91 -14.63 -9.48 0.45
CA GLU A 91 -14.63 -10.01 -0.92
C GLU A 91 -14.31 -8.95 -1.99
N LYS A 92 -14.29 -7.66 -1.63
CA LYS A 92 -13.83 -6.60 -2.53
C LYS A 92 -12.35 -6.31 -2.37
N LEU A 93 -11.69 -6.75 -1.30
CA LEU A 93 -10.25 -6.57 -1.11
C LEU A 93 -9.49 -7.70 -1.82
N PHE A 94 -8.83 -7.41 -2.93
CA PHE A 94 -8.12 -8.42 -3.73
C PHE A 94 -6.63 -8.46 -3.44
N TYR A 95 -6.05 -7.29 -3.16
CA TYR A 95 -4.62 -7.11 -3.12
C TYR A 95 -4.26 -6.03 -2.11
N VAL A 96 -3.20 -6.24 -1.33
CA VAL A 96 -2.65 -5.21 -0.43
C VAL A 96 -1.19 -4.99 -0.76
N GLN A 97 -0.76 -3.73 -0.81
CA GLN A 97 0.61 -3.32 -1.05
C GLN A 97 1.13 -2.57 0.16
N LEU A 98 2.32 -2.97 0.61
CA LEU A 98 2.99 -2.37 1.75
C LEU A 98 4.17 -1.54 1.27
N SER A 99 4.19 -0.30 1.71
CA SER A 99 5.30 0.63 1.46
C SER A 99 5.28 1.76 2.48
N ASP A 100 6.46 2.27 2.81
CA ASP A 100 6.62 3.42 3.72
C ASP A 100 6.86 4.70 2.92
N GLY A 101 7.00 5.83 3.61
CA GLY A 101 7.39 7.11 3.01
C GLY A 101 8.49 7.77 3.83
N GLU A 102 9.57 8.21 3.19
CA GLU A 102 10.62 8.95 3.89
C GLU A 102 10.14 10.36 4.27
N ARG A 103 10.50 10.84 5.45
CA ARG A 103 10.27 12.23 5.82
C ARG A 103 11.16 13.15 4.99
N PHE A 104 10.55 14.14 4.34
CA PHE A 104 11.29 15.13 3.58
C PHE A 104 12.03 16.07 4.53
N ASP A 105 13.33 16.21 4.29
CA ASP A 105 14.17 17.18 4.98
C ASP A 105 15.13 17.82 3.95
N PRO A 106 14.91 19.08 3.55
CA PRO A 106 13.86 19.99 4.04
C PRO A 106 12.44 19.58 3.59
N PRO A 107 11.37 20.07 4.23
CA PRO A 107 9.99 19.84 3.78
C PRO A 107 9.78 20.26 2.32
N TYR A 108 8.87 19.56 1.63
CA TYR A 108 8.50 19.83 0.25
C TYR A 108 7.97 21.25 0.08
N SER A 109 8.51 21.93 -0.92
CA SER A 109 8.13 23.26 -1.37
C SER A 109 8.31 23.35 -2.89
N VAL A 110 7.86 24.44 -3.51
CA VAL A 110 8.04 24.67 -4.96
C VAL A 110 9.52 24.79 -5.37
N THR A 111 10.43 25.03 -4.43
CA THR A 111 11.88 25.06 -4.65
C THR A 111 12.58 23.78 -4.21
N HIS A 112 11.81 22.75 -3.81
CA HIS A 112 12.39 21.46 -3.42
C HIS A 112 13.14 20.84 -4.62
N PRO A 113 14.29 20.18 -4.43
CA PRO A 113 15.09 19.63 -5.55
C PRO A 113 14.34 18.62 -6.45
N TRP A 114 13.25 18.04 -5.94
CA TRP A 114 12.38 17.10 -6.67
C TRP A 114 11.04 17.72 -7.10
N ALA A 115 10.81 19.00 -6.86
CA ALA A 115 9.58 19.67 -7.26
C ALA A 115 9.52 19.78 -8.79
N VAL A 116 8.37 19.41 -9.35
CA VAL A 116 8.04 19.60 -10.76
C VAL A 116 6.74 20.40 -10.82
N PRO A 117 6.71 21.54 -11.54
CA PRO A 117 5.51 22.36 -11.64
C PRO A 117 4.29 21.55 -12.13
N GLY A 118 3.18 21.65 -11.40
CA GLY A 118 1.93 20.97 -11.73
C GLY A 118 1.82 19.53 -11.21
N GLU A 119 2.88 18.97 -10.63
CA GLU A 119 2.79 17.65 -9.98
C GLU A 119 2.33 17.76 -8.53
N ALA A 120 1.53 16.77 -8.10
CA ALA A 120 1.16 16.63 -6.70
C ALA A 120 2.39 16.27 -5.86
N LYS A 121 2.51 16.85 -4.66
CA LYS A 121 3.60 16.58 -3.73
C LYS A 121 3.69 15.10 -3.34
N GLU A 122 2.55 14.41 -3.27
CA GLU A 122 2.46 12.98 -2.98
C GLU A 122 3.01 12.13 -4.13
N PHE A 123 2.88 12.59 -5.39
CA PHE A 123 3.47 11.93 -6.54
C PHE A 123 5.00 12.10 -6.55
N THR A 124 5.49 13.31 -6.26
CA THR A 124 6.93 13.52 -6.03
C THR A 124 7.44 12.61 -4.90
N TRP A 125 6.71 12.54 -3.79
CA TRP A 125 7.07 11.68 -2.65
C TRP A 125 7.15 10.20 -3.05
N SER A 126 6.12 9.69 -3.72
CA SER A 126 6.05 8.30 -4.18
C SER A 126 7.28 7.92 -5.03
N ARG A 127 7.72 8.77 -5.97
CA ARG A 127 8.83 8.42 -6.89
C ARG A 127 10.24 8.52 -6.30
N HIS A 128 10.41 9.21 -5.19
CA HIS A 128 11.74 9.56 -4.68
C HIS A 128 12.04 9.01 -3.29
N ALA A 129 11.02 8.66 -2.52
CA ALA A 129 11.14 8.50 -1.08
C ALA A 129 10.09 7.50 -0.55
N ARG A 130 10.02 6.32 -1.18
CA ARG A 130 9.11 5.23 -0.80
C ARG A 130 9.92 3.96 -0.49
N PRO A 131 10.53 3.85 0.71
CA PRO A 131 11.39 2.74 1.08
C PRO A 131 10.54 1.53 1.50
N PHE A 132 11.19 0.45 1.93
CA PHE A 132 10.45 -0.68 2.47
C PHE A 132 9.79 -0.30 3.81
N PRO A 133 8.65 -0.94 4.17
CA PRO A 133 7.97 -0.73 5.45
C PRO A 133 8.91 -0.74 6.66
N PHE A 134 8.77 0.22 7.57
CA PHE A 134 9.49 0.30 8.86
C PHE A 134 11.00 0.53 8.80
N GLU A 135 11.54 0.91 7.65
CA GLU A 135 12.94 1.30 7.55
C GLU A 135 13.15 2.74 8.02
N SER A 136 13.03 2.97 9.32
CA SER A 136 13.24 4.28 9.93
C SER A 136 14.69 4.77 9.82
N GLU A 137 15.66 3.85 9.65
CA GLU A 137 17.04 4.20 9.31
C GLU A 137 17.18 4.91 7.96
N PHE A 138 16.16 4.78 7.10
CA PHE A 138 16.07 5.46 5.82
C PHE A 138 14.99 6.54 5.81
N GLY A 139 14.52 6.95 6.99
CA GLY A 139 13.56 8.03 7.15
C GLY A 139 12.10 7.61 7.03
N GLY A 140 11.79 6.31 6.87
CA GLY A 140 10.43 5.79 6.93
C GLY A 140 9.74 6.15 8.25
N TYR A 141 8.51 6.66 8.17
CA TYR A 141 7.78 7.14 9.36
C TYR A 141 6.26 7.06 9.24
N LEU A 142 5.73 6.57 8.12
CA LEU A 142 4.29 6.46 7.93
C LEU A 142 3.71 5.38 8.87
N PRO A 143 2.42 5.46 9.23
CA PRO A 143 1.77 4.55 10.19
C PRO A 143 1.38 3.23 9.52
N ILE A 144 2.37 2.55 8.91
CA ILE A 144 2.17 1.36 8.10
C ILE A 144 1.66 0.19 8.96
N GLY A 145 2.09 0.13 10.22
CA GLY A 145 1.68 -0.93 11.15
C GLY A 145 0.19 -0.88 11.47
N GLU A 146 -0.34 0.31 11.73
CA GLU A 146 -1.75 0.54 12.02
C GLU A 146 -2.63 0.20 10.82
N ILE A 147 -2.23 0.66 9.63
CA ILE A 147 -2.96 0.41 8.38
C ILE A 147 -2.94 -1.09 8.05
N ALA A 148 -1.77 -1.72 8.07
CA ALA A 148 -1.62 -3.13 7.78
C ALA A 148 -2.39 -4.02 8.76
N ARG A 149 -2.41 -3.67 10.06
CA ARG A 149 -3.19 -4.41 11.06
C ARG A 149 -4.69 -4.35 10.74
N ALA A 150 -5.22 -3.17 10.43
CA ALA A 150 -6.63 -3.02 10.08
C ALA A 150 -7.00 -3.84 8.82
N TRP A 151 -6.21 -3.72 7.75
CA TRP A 151 -6.52 -4.38 6.47
C TRP A 151 -6.24 -5.88 6.44
N ILE A 152 -5.28 -6.37 7.22
CA ILE A 152 -4.87 -7.78 7.17
C ILE A 152 -5.43 -8.57 8.35
N VAL A 153 -5.31 -8.03 9.57
CA VAL A 153 -5.69 -8.75 10.79
C VAL A 153 -7.17 -8.54 11.09
N GLU A 154 -7.59 -7.29 11.25
CA GLU A 154 -8.96 -6.96 11.69
C GLU A 154 -9.99 -7.33 10.61
N MET A 155 -9.69 -7.04 9.35
CA MET A 155 -10.47 -7.49 8.20
C MET A 155 -10.39 -9.00 7.93
N GLY A 156 -9.37 -9.69 8.45
CA GLY A 156 -9.14 -11.11 8.19
C GLY A 156 -8.68 -11.42 6.76
N PHE A 157 -8.05 -10.48 6.05
CA PHE A 157 -7.57 -10.69 4.68
C PHE A 157 -6.47 -11.76 4.61
N LYS A 158 -6.66 -12.73 3.70
CA LYS A 158 -5.74 -13.86 3.45
C LYS A 158 -5.23 -13.89 2.00
N GLY A 159 -5.50 -12.84 1.23
CA GLY A 159 -5.07 -12.74 -0.16
C GLY A 159 -3.59 -12.42 -0.29
N TRP A 160 -3.23 -11.88 -1.44
CA TRP A 160 -1.84 -11.53 -1.74
C TRP A 160 -1.48 -10.18 -1.13
N VAL A 161 -0.28 -10.13 -0.57
CA VAL A 161 0.36 -8.89 -0.17
C VAL A 161 1.64 -8.74 -0.96
N SER A 162 1.97 -7.54 -1.40
CA SER A 162 3.27 -7.25 -1.99
C SER A 162 3.90 -6.02 -1.36
N MET A 163 5.14 -5.75 -1.77
CA MET A 163 5.82 -4.51 -1.46
C MET A 163 5.92 -3.68 -2.73
N GLU A 164 5.43 -2.44 -2.68
CA GLU A 164 5.59 -1.48 -3.78
C GLU A 164 6.55 -0.37 -3.34
N VAL A 165 7.82 -0.53 -3.69
CA VAL A 165 8.88 0.38 -3.25
C VAL A 165 9.42 1.17 -4.42
N PHE A 166 9.71 2.44 -4.18
CA PHE A 166 10.46 3.32 -5.09
C PHE A 166 11.62 3.93 -4.32
N ASP A 167 12.51 3.05 -3.89
CA ASP A 167 13.72 3.44 -3.20
C ASP A 167 14.69 4.08 -4.22
N ARG A 168 14.93 5.39 -4.09
CA ARG A 168 15.87 6.11 -4.96
C ARG A 168 17.28 5.53 -4.96
N ARG A 169 17.66 4.82 -3.88
CA ARG A 169 18.97 4.17 -3.72
C ARG A 169 19.17 3.00 -4.69
N LEU A 170 18.07 2.43 -5.22
CA LEU A 170 18.14 1.48 -6.32
C LEU A 170 18.41 2.18 -7.65
N ARG A 171 17.88 3.39 -7.84
CA ARG A 171 18.01 4.16 -9.08
C ARG A 171 19.38 4.82 -9.22
N ASP A 172 19.94 5.33 -8.11
CA ASP A 172 21.27 5.94 -8.10
C ASP A 172 22.42 4.92 -7.96
N GLY A 173 22.08 3.65 -7.70
CA GLY A 173 23.03 2.54 -7.60
C GLY A 173 23.70 2.39 -6.23
N SER A 174 23.30 3.17 -5.22
CA SER A 174 23.88 3.04 -3.87
C SER A 174 23.47 1.75 -3.16
N VAL A 175 22.41 1.09 -3.61
CA VAL A 175 21.93 -0.22 -3.13
C VAL A 175 21.76 -1.16 -4.31
N SER A 176 22.32 -2.38 -4.23
CA SER A 176 22.12 -3.41 -5.24
C SER A 176 20.72 -4.03 -5.17
N VAL A 177 20.24 -4.60 -6.27
CA VAL A 177 18.95 -5.30 -6.33
C VAL A 177 18.90 -6.46 -5.32
N GLU A 178 19.98 -7.21 -5.17
CA GLU A 178 20.08 -8.30 -4.19
C GLU A 178 19.99 -7.78 -2.76
N THR A 179 20.58 -6.62 -2.49
CA THR A 179 20.53 -5.98 -1.17
C THR A 179 19.13 -5.50 -0.86
N ALA A 180 18.45 -4.86 -1.81
CA ALA A 180 17.04 -4.47 -1.66
C ALA A 180 16.12 -5.68 -1.49
N ALA A 181 16.34 -6.77 -2.25
CA ALA A 181 15.58 -8.00 -2.08
C ALA A 181 15.76 -8.59 -0.68
N ARG A 182 16.99 -8.58 -0.14
CA ARG A 182 17.25 -9.01 1.24
C ARG A 182 16.59 -8.11 2.28
N ARG A 183 16.55 -6.79 2.06
CA ARG A 183 15.82 -5.83 2.90
C ARG A 183 14.31 -6.13 2.92
N GLY A 184 13.70 -6.34 1.75
CA GLY A 184 12.30 -6.76 1.67
C GLY A 184 12.03 -8.09 2.39
N LEU A 185 12.96 -9.05 2.33
CA LEU A 185 12.83 -10.33 3.03
C LEU A 185 13.03 -10.22 4.55
N SER A 186 13.92 -9.35 5.03
CA SER A 186 14.22 -9.20 6.46
C SER A 186 13.05 -8.58 7.25
N LEU A 187 12.13 -7.89 6.57
CA LEU A 187 10.85 -7.46 7.16
C LEU A 187 9.98 -8.63 7.64
N GLY A 188 10.22 -9.84 7.14
CA GLY A 188 9.63 -11.09 7.63
C GLY A 188 9.96 -11.44 9.09
N GLY A 189 10.87 -10.69 9.73
CA GLY A 189 11.11 -10.76 11.17
C GLY A 189 10.19 -9.86 12.01
N ARG A 190 9.63 -8.79 11.41
CA ARG A 190 8.74 -7.82 12.08
C ARG A 190 7.25 -8.12 11.82
N PHE A 191 6.95 -8.73 10.67
CA PHE A 191 5.74 -9.52 10.42
C PHE A 191 6.19 -10.95 10.20
N ARG A 192 5.66 -11.98 10.89
CA ARG A 192 6.07 -13.37 10.65
C ARG A 192 5.51 -13.91 9.32
N LEU A 193 5.96 -13.34 8.20
CA LEU A 193 5.54 -13.65 6.84
C LEU A 193 6.09 -15.02 6.44
N ARG A 194 5.25 -16.06 6.50
CA ARG A 194 5.62 -17.38 6.01
C ARG A 194 5.50 -17.42 4.49
N TRP A 195 6.65 -17.32 3.80
CA TRP A 195 6.76 -17.48 2.36
C TRP A 195 6.28 -18.87 1.92
N ARG A 196 5.13 -18.95 1.24
CA ARG A 196 4.69 -20.17 0.57
C ARG A 196 5.07 -20.12 -0.90
N ARG A 197 6.09 -20.89 -1.28
CA ARG A 197 6.20 -21.35 -2.67
C ARG A 197 4.92 -22.14 -2.95
N SER A 198 4.15 -21.69 -3.95
CA SER A 198 2.88 -22.26 -4.39
C SER A 198 2.82 -23.79 -4.27
N ARG A 199 2.03 -24.29 -3.29
CA ARG A 199 1.22 -25.54 -3.31
C ARG A 199 0.65 -25.88 -1.91
N GLY A 200 -0.69 -25.96 -1.78
CA GLY A 200 -1.47 -26.79 -0.83
C GLY A 200 -1.49 -26.46 0.68
N PHE A 201 -2.68 -26.14 1.22
CA PHE A 201 -3.04 -25.74 2.61
C PHE A 201 -2.54 -26.65 3.74
N GLU A 202 -2.28 -26.07 4.93
CA GLU A 202 -2.29 -26.76 6.22
C GLU A 202 -2.50 -25.74 7.37
N LEU A 203 -3.37 -26.07 8.34
CA LEU A 203 -3.67 -25.27 9.54
C LEU A 203 -2.73 -25.71 10.68
N LEU A 204 -1.97 -24.78 11.25
CA LEU A 204 -1.27 -24.98 12.52
C LEU A 204 -1.63 -23.84 13.47
N GLY A 205 -2.06 -24.20 14.69
CA GLY A 205 -2.48 -23.27 15.73
C GLY A 205 -1.33 -22.79 16.62
N GLY A 206 -1.53 -21.62 17.24
CA GLY A 206 -0.80 -21.15 18.42
C GLY A 206 -0.11 -19.78 18.26
N ARG A 207 -0.67 -18.77 18.94
CA ARG A 207 -0.26 -17.34 19.04
C ARG A 207 -0.47 -16.55 17.74
N GLU A 208 -0.76 -15.25 17.88
CA GLU A 208 -1.16 -14.34 16.79
C GLU A 208 -0.06 -14.22 15.72
N GLU A 209 -0.03 -15.16 14.78
CA GLU A 209 0.94 -15.26 13.71
C GLU A 209 0.31 -14.85 12.37
N LEU A 210 1.00 -13.95 11.65
CA LEU A 210 0.52 -13.29 10.44
C LEU A 210 1.13 -13.97 9.21
N VAL A 211 0.50 -15.04 8.72
CA VAL A 211 0.92 -15.72 7.48
C VAL A 211 0.33 -14.98 6.29
N VAL A 212 1.20 -14.51 5.39
CA VAL A 212 0.80 -13.74 4.20
C VAL A 212 1.60 -14.21 2.99
N ASN A 213 0.94 -14.33 1.85
CA ASN A 213 1.61 -14.61 0.59
C ASN A 213 2.24 -13.32 0.06
N LEU A 214 3.58 -13.27 0.01
CA LEU A 214 4.32 -12.12 -0.52
C LEU A 214 4.63 -12.32 -2.01
N LEU A 215 4.16 -11.41 -2.88
CA LEU A 215 4.61 -11.33 -4.27
C LEU A 215 5.65 -10.20 -4.41
N ILE A 216 6.84 -10.51 -4.90
CA ILE A 216 7.82 -9.51 -5.34
C ILE A 216 7.77 -9.52 -6.87
N LEU A 217 7.19 -8.47 -7.46
CA LEU A 217 7.24 -8.29 -8.90
C LEU A 217 8.70 -7.96 -9.28
N ARG A 218 9.28 -8.76 -10.17
CA ARG A 218 10.64 -8.58 -10.71
C ARG A 218 10.62 -7.68 -11.93
#